data_AF-A0A9P8DAC9-F1
#
_entry.id   AF-A0A9P8DAC9-F1
#
_cell.length_a   1.000
_cell.length_b   1.000
_cell.length_c   1.000
_cell.angle_alpha   90.00
_cell.angle_beta   90.00
_cell.angle_gamma   90.00
#
_symmetry.space_group_name_H-M   'P 1'
#
loop_
_entity.id
_entity.type
_entity.pdbx_description
1 polymer ?
#
loop_
_entity_poly.entity_id
_entity_poly.type
_entity_poly.pdbx_seq_one_letter_code
_entity_poly.pdbx_strand_id
1 'polypeptide(L)'
;MLSLVEDGGYGWVIIFVCFVHTFWINLWVGSWGILQAALLRTTLKDSSLSALSFVGSLGVVLGPALGIPAIRIVRVIGARVGMTLGISIYGLGCLANSWAVGSLVGLFFACGVSYGIGSAFTDTLYNTLPVL
;
A
#
# COMPACT_ATOMS: atom_id res chain seq x y z
N MET A 1 -14.50 -24.34 9.08
CA MET A 1 -15.47 -23.47 9.79
C MET A 1 -15.01 -23.38 11.24
N LEU A 2 -14.68 -22.17 11.71
CA LEU A 2 -14.67 -21.73 13.11
C LEU A 2 -13.60 -22.21 14.12
N SER A 3 -12.43 -22.73 13.75
CA SER A 3 -11.45 -23.21 14.76
C SER A 3 -10.16 -22.37 14.95
N LEU A 4 -10.04 -21.17 14.36
CA LEU A 4 -8.84 -20.31 14.56
C LEU A 4 -9.12 -19.04 15.38
N VAL A 5 -10.34 -18.93 15.90
CA VAL A 5 -10.70 -18.02 17.01
C VAL A 5 -10.61 -18.77 18.35
N GLU A 6 -9.93 -19.92 18.43
CA GLU A 6 -9.88 -20.72 19.65
C GLU A 6 -8.71 -20.40 20.61
N ASP A 7 -7.87 -19.40 20.34
CA ASP A 7 -6.93 -18.90 21.35
C ASP A 7 -6.92 -17.37 21.38
N GLY A 8 -7.76 -16.79 22.25
CA GLY A 8 -7.93 -15.35 22.47
C GLY A 8 -6.70 -14.58 22.96
N GLY A 9 -5.47 -15.11 22.77
CA GLY A 9 -4.21 -14.42 22.99
C GLY A 9 -3.56 -13.96 21.68
N TYR A 10 -3.07 -14.91 20.87
CA TYR A 10 -2.29 -14.58 19.66
C TYR A 10 -3.15 -14.04 18.51
N GLY A 11 -4.45 -14.38 18.47
CA GLY A 11 -5.39 -13.84 17.49
C GLY A 11 -5.49 -12.31 17.53
N TRP A 12 -5.49 -11.70 18.72
CA TRP A 12 -5.52 -10.23 18.86
C TRP A 12 -4.27 -9.56 18.30
N VAL A 13 -3.11 -10.21 18.40
CA VAL A 13 -1.87 -9.69 17.81
C VAL A 13 -1.98 -9.68 16.29
N ILE A 14 -2.53 -10.75 15.70
CA ILE A 14 -2.74 -10.82 14.25
C ILE A 14 -3.74 -9.75 13.80
N ILE A 15 -4.86 -9.60 14.52
CA ILE A 15 -5.86 -8.55 14.23
C ILE A 15 -5.24 -7.16 14.33
N PHE A 16 -4.43 -6.90 15.36
CA PHE A 16 -3.74 -5.63 15.53
C PHE A 16 -2.75 -5.36 14.38
N VAL A 17 -1.99 -6.36 13.96
CA VAL A 17 -1.08 -6.25 12.81
C VAL A 17 -1.87 -5.96 11.53
N CYS A 18 -2.97 -6.68 11.28
CA CYS A 18 -3.86 -6.40 10.14
C CYS A 18 -4.43 -4.98 10.21
N PHE A 19 -4.89 -4.54 11.39
CA PHE A 19 -5.41 -3.20 11.60
C PHE A 19 -4.38 -2.13 11.27
N VAL A 20 -3.15 -2.25 11.76
CA VAL A 20 -2.06 -1.29 11.47
C VAL A 20 -1.78 -1.22 9.97
N HIS A 21 -1.75 -2.36 9.29
CA HIS A 21 -1.54 -2.41 7.84
C HIS A 21 -2.67 -1.74 7.06
N THR A 22 -3.93 -2.11 7.36
CA THR A 22 -5.11 -1.51 6.74
C THR A 22 -5.17 -0.01 7.02
N PHE A 23 -4.84 0.42 8.24
CA PHE A 23 -4.79 1.82 8.62
C PHE A 23 -3.82 2.62 7.73
N TRP A 24 -2.59 2.15 7.54
CA TRP A 24 -1.60 2.84 6.70
C TRP A 24 -2.01 2.94 5.24
N ILE A 25 -2.55 1.85 4.68
CA ILE A 25 -3.00 1.82 3.29
C ILE A 25 -4.16 2.82 3.07
N ASN A 26 -5.14 2.84 3.99
CA ASN A 26 -6.25 3.77 3.90
C ASN A 26 -5.85 5.22 4.18
N LEU A 27 -4.90 5.45 5.09
CA LEU A 27 -4.37 6.78 5.39
C LEU A 27 -3.69 7.40 4.16
N TRP A 28 -2.97 6.59 3.38
CA TRP A 28 -2.37 7.03 2.12
C TRP A 28 -3.42 7.54 1.13
N VAL A 29 -4.45 6.73 0.85
CA VAL A 29 -5.53 7.10 -0.09
C VAL A 29 -6.27 8.35 0.40
N GLY A 30 -6.56 8.43 1.70
CA GLY A 30 -7.24 9.58 2.29
C GLY A 30 -6.40 10.87 2.26
N SER A 31 -5.08 10.76 2.47
CA SER A 31 -4.17 11.93 2.47
C SER A 31 -3.74 12.39 1.08
N TRP A 32 -3.86 11.55 0.05
CA TRP A 32 -3.45 11.88 -1.32
C TRP A 32 -4.07 13.17 -1.84
N GLY A 33 -5.35 13.43 -1.57
CA GLY A 33 -6.02 14.67 -2.02
C GLY A 33 -5.39 15.94 -1.45
N ILE A 34 -4.96 15.89 -0.18
CA ILE A 34 -4.28 17.00 0.50
C ILE A 34 -2.86 17.17 -0.07
N LEU A 35 -2.14 16.04 -0.27
CA LEU A 35 -0.81 16.04 -0.87
C LEU A 35 -0.84 16.62 -2.29
N GLN A 36 -1.81 16.22 -3.11
CA GLN A 36 -2.02 16.73 -4.46
C GLN A 36 -2.20 18.26 -4.46
N ALA A 37 -3.02 18.80 -3.54
CA ALA A 37 -3.21 20.24 -3.40
C ALA A 37 -1.93 20.97 -2.95
N ALA A 38 -1.14 20.36 -2.06
CA ALA A 38 0.13 20.93 -1.60
C ALA A 38 1.22 20.92 -2.69
N LEU A 39 1.32 19.83 -3.47
CA LEU A 39 2.28 19.67 -4.57
C LEU A 39 2.07 20.70 -5.68
N LEU A 40 0.81 20.98 -6.05
CA LEU A 40 0.47 22.02 -7.02
C LEU A 40 0.85 23.43 -6.55
N ARG A 41 0.79 23.67 -5.24
CA ARG A 41 1.12 24.99 -4.66
C ARG A 41 2.61 25.24 -4.49
N THR A 42 3.40 24.18 -4.34
CA THR A 42 4.82 24.27 -3.95
C THR A 42 5.75 23.98 -5.12
N THR A 43 5.98 22.70 -5.41
CA THR A 43 7.08 22.23 -6.26
C THR A 43 6.67 22.02 -7.72
N LEU A 44 5.38 21.82 -8.00
CA LEU A 44 4.86 21.40 -9.30
C LEU A 44 3.78 22.37 -9.82
N LYS A 45 4.04 23.68 -9.73
CA LYS A 45 3.11 24.74 -10.16
C LYS A 45 2.76 24.68 -11.65
N ASP A 46 3.70 24.24 -12.49
CA ASP A 46 3.53 24.10 -13.94
C ASP A 46 3.01 22.72 -14.36
N SER A 47 2.75 21.83 -13.39
CA SER A 47 2.35 20.46 -13.66
C SER A 47 0.85 20.28 -13.70
N SER A 48 0.37 19.44 -14.63
CA SER A 48 -1.05 19.19 -14.79
C SER A 48 -1.65 18.51 -13.55
N LEU A 49 -2.71 19.11 -12.98
CA LEU A 49 -3.57 18.52 -11.95
C LEU A 49 -3.99 17.09 -12.32
N SER A 50 -4.26 16.85 -13.60
CA SER A 50 -4.66 15.55 -14.13
C SER A 50 -3.56 14.50 -13.98
N ALA A 51 -2.28 14.88 -14.10
CA ALA A 51 -1.17 13.96 -13.92
C ALA A 51 -1.06 13.50 -12.47
N LEU A 52 -1.21 14.41 -11.49
CA LEU A 52 -1.19 14.05 -10.07
C LEU A 52 -2.40 13.20 -9.66
N SER A 53 -3.61 13.50 -10.17
CA SER A 53 -4.76 12.63 -9.97
C SER A 53 -4.52 11.23 -10.55
N PHE A 54 -3.90 11.15 -11.73
CA PHE A 54 -3.56 9.89 -12.38
C PHE A 54 -2.57 9.05 -11.55
N VAL A 55 -1.57 9.66 -10.89
CA VAL A 55 -0.67 8.95 -9.95
C VAL A 55 -1.47 8.26 -8.85
N GLY A 56 -2.35 9.00 -8.18
CA GLY A 56 -3.18 8.49 -7.09
C GLY A 56 -4.07 7.34 -7.57
N SER A 57 -4.74 7.52 -8.71
CA SER A 57 -5.58 6.48 -9.31
C SER A 57 -4.79 5.24 -9.73
N LEU A 58 -3.57 5.41 -10.29
CA LEU A 58 -2.71 4.28 -10.64
C LEU A 58 -2.30 3.47 -9.41
N GLY A 59 -1.94 4.13 -8.31
CA GLY A 59 -1.61 3.44 -7.07
C GLY A 59 -2.77 2.58 -6.56
N VAL A 60 -4.00 3.12 -6.61
CA VAL A 60 -5.21 2.40 -6.19
C VAL A 60 -5.58 1.26 -7.15
N VAL A 61 -5.41 1.43 -8.47
CA VAL A 61 -5.68 0.38 -9.47
C VAL A 61 -4.64 -0.73 -9.45
N LEU A 62 -3.37 -0.40 -9.20
CA LEU A 62 -2.28 -1.38 -9.19
C LEU A 62 -2.41 -2.39 -8.04
N GLY A 63 -2.96 -1.98 -6.89
CA GLY A 63 -3.24 -2.87 -5.76
C GLY A 63 -4.04 -4.13 -6.16
N PRO A 64 -5.31 -4.00 -6.59
CA PRO A 64 -6.12 -5.13 -7.02
C PRO A 64 -5.63 -5.75 -8.33
N ALA A 65 -5.04 -4.98 -9.26
CA ALA A 65 -4.51 -5.53 -10.51
C ALA A 65 -3.35 -6.51 -10.26
N LEU A 66 -2.50 -6.23 -9.27
CA LEU A 66 -1.41 -7.11 -8.85
C LEU A 66 -1.82 -8.13 -7.79
N GLY A 67 -3.10 -8.17 -7.38
CA GLY A 67 -3.58 -9.10 -6.35
C GLY A 67 -3.42 -10.57 -6.73
N ILE A 68 -3.70 -10.94 -7.99
CA ILE A 68 -3.54 -12.34 -8.47
C ILE A 68 -2.06 -12.80 -8.41
N PRO A 69 -1.09 -12.07 -9.00
CA PRO A 69 0.31 -12.45 -8.88
C PRO A 69 0.81 -12.38 -7.42
N ALA A 70 0.34 -11.42 -6.63
CA ALA A 70 0.68 -11.34 -5.20
C ALA A 70 0.22 -12.58 -4.43
N ILE A 71 -1.01 -13.07 -4.65
CA ILE A 71 -1.53 -14.34 -4.07
C ILE A 71 -0.60 -15.51 -4.40
N ARG A 72 -0.13 -15.59 -5.65
CA ARG A 72 0.71 -16.70 -6.11
C ARG A 72 2.06 -16.69 -5.41
N ILE A 73 2.67 -15.52 -5.30
CA ILE A 73 3.95 -15.33 -4.62
C ILE A 73 3.80 -15.65 -3.14
N VAL A 74 2.80 -15.06 -2.48
CA VAL A 74 2.47 -15.28 -1.05
C VAL A 74 2.27 -16.75 -0.71
N ARG A 75 1.61 -17.52 -1.58
CA ARG A 75 1.43 -18.96 -1.37
C ARG A 75 2.75 -19.74 -1.34
N VAL A 76 3.81 -19.23 -1.96
CA VAL A 76 5.14 -19.86 -1.97
C VAL A 76 6.01 -19.35 -0.82
N ILE A 77 6.01 -18.05 -0.54
CA ILE A 77 6.89 -17.43 0.47
C ILE A 77 6.29 -17.40 1.89
N GLY A 78 4.99 -17.66 2.03
CA GLY A 78 4.25 -17.59 3.28
C GLY A 78 3.72 -16.20 3.62
N ALA A 79 2.62 -16.18 4.38
CA ALA A 79 1.87 -14.96 4.68
C ALA A 79 2.66 -13.91 5.47
N ARG A 80 3.46 -14.32 6.46
CA ARG A 80 4.28 -13.40 7.27
C ARG A 80 5.34 -12.68 6.46
N VAL A 81 6.01 -13.39 5.55
CA VAL A 81 7.05 -12.80 4.69
C VAL A 81 6.42 -11.86 3.67
N GLY A 82 5.27 -12.23 3.11
CA GLY A 82 4.52 -11.37 2.21
C GLY A 82 4.11 -10.03 2.85
N MET A 83 3.59 -10.07 4.08
CA MET A 83 3.17 -8.84 4.79
C MET A 83 4.36 -7.94 5.11
N THR A 84 5.45 -8.52 5.63
CA THR A 84 6.67 -7.77 5.97
C THR A 84 7.33 -7.17 4.73
N LEU A 85 7.35 -7.88 3.60
CA LEU A 85 7.84 -7.31 2.34
C LEU A 85 6.95 -6.18 1.82
N GLY A 86 5.63 -6.35 1.86
CA GLY A 86 4.68 -5.33 1.41
C GLY A 86 4.84 -4.00 2.15
N ILE A 87 4.88 -4.04 3.49
CA ILE A 87 5.05 -2.84 4.31
C ILE A 87 6.46 -2.25 4.19
N SER A 88 7.49 -3.08 4.00
CA SER A 88 8.87 -2.61 3.80
C SER A 88 9.03 -1.88 2.47
N ILE A 89 8.46 -2.43 1.39
CA ILE A 89 8.44 -1.78 0.07
C ILE A 89 7.67 -0.46 0.14
N TYR A 90 6.53 -0.45 0.83
CA TYR A 90 5.74 0.77 1.03
C TYR A 90 6.52 1.83 1.80
N GLY A 91 7.14 1.46 2.94
CA GLY A 91 7.96 2.38 3.74
C GLY A 91 9.17 2.94 3.00
N LEU A 92 9.88 2.09 2.25
CA LEU A 92 10.99 2.53 1.38
C LEU A 92 10.49 3.47 0.27
N GLY A 93 9.31 3.22 -0.28
CA GLY A 93 8.65 4.12 -1.24
C GLY A 93 8.36 5.50 -0.66
N CYS A 94 7.87 5.57 0.58
CA CYS A 94 7.66 6.84 1.28
C CYS A 94 8.96 7.62 1.52
N LEU A 95 10.04 6.92 1.90
CA LEU A 95 11.36 7.54 2.08
C LEU A 95 11.93 8.04 0.74
N ALA A 96 11.80 7.25 -0.32
CA ALA A 96 12.20 7.65 -1.67
C ALA A 96 11.39 8.85 -2.16
N ASN A 97 10.10 8.92 -1.80
CA ASN A 97 9.25 10.05 -2.14
C ASN A 97 9.75 11.36 -1.52
N SER A 98 10.29 11.33 -0.29
CA SER A 98 10.86 12.53 0.35
C SER A 98 12.03 13.15 -0.42
N TRP A 99 12.75 12.36 -1.21
CA TRP A 99 13.81 12.87 -2.11
C TRP A 99 13.33 13.11 -3.54
N ALA A 100 12.29 12.42 -4.00
CA ALA A 100 11.79 12.49 -5.37
C ALA A 100 10.77 13.62 -5.63
N VAL A 101 10.46 14.47 -4.64
CA VAL A 101 9.46 15.55 -4.73
C VAL A 101 9.73 16.55 -5.87
N GLY A 102 10.97 16.61 -6.38
CA GLY A 102 11.36 17.46 -7.51
C GLY A 102 11.04 16.91 -8.91
N SER A 103 10.60 15.65 -9.04
CA SER A 103 10.30 15.04 -10.34
C SER A 103 8.97 14.31 -10.31
N LEU A 104 8.06 14.73 -11.19
CA LEU A 104 6.71 14.14 -11.34
C LEU A 104 6.79 12.63 -11.62
N VAL A 105 7.75 12.21 -12.44
CA VAL A 105 8.02 10.80 -12.76
C VAL A 105 8.58 10.06 -11.55
N GLY A 106 9.43 10.72 -10.75
CA GLY A 106 9.93 10.17 -9.49
C GLY A 106 8.78 9.90 -8.50
N LEU A 107 7.83 10.83 -8.40
CA LEU A 107 6.61 10.67 -7.61
C LEU A 107 5.75 9.50 -8.12
N PHE A 108 5.62 9.31 -9.44
CA PHE A 108 4.88 8.18 -10.03
C PHE A 108 5.42 6.83 -9.56
N PHE A 109 6.73 6.63 -9.65
CA PHE A 109 7.36 5.36 -9.25
C PHE A 109 7.45 5.23 -7.73
N ALA A 110 7.86 6.28 -7.02
CA ALA A 110 8.08 6.24 -5.58
C ALA A 110 6.78 6.19 -4.77
N CYS A 111 5.68 6.79 -5.25
CA CYS A 111 4.38 6.75 -4.59
C CYS A 111 3.40 5.77 -5.23
N GLY A 112 3.19 5.84 -6.54
CA GLY A 112 2.16 5.03 -7.20
C GLY A 112 2.51 3.54 -7.23
N VAL A 113 3.69 3.21 -7.75
CA VAL A 113 4.12 1.82 -7.93
C VAL A 113 4.46 1.15 -6.60
N SER A 114 5.18 1.84 -5.70
CA SER A 114 5.51 1.29 -4.38
C SER A 114 4.25 1.00 -3.54
N TYR A 115 3.27 1.92 -3.56
CA TYR A 115 1.98 1.75 -2.90
C TYR A 115 1.16 0.65 -3.57
N GLY A 116 1.11 0.60 -4.90
CA GLY A 116 0.38 -0.45 -5.63
C GLY A 116 0.91 -1.84 -5.32
N ILE A 117 2.24 -2.02 -5.30
CA ILE A 117 2.86 -3.30 -4.93
C ILE A 117 2.61 -3.60 -3.45
N GLY A 118 2.85 -2.63 -2.55
CA GLY A 118 2.64 -2.80 -1.11
C GLY A 118 1.20 -3.17 -0.76
N SER A 119 0.22 -2.45 -1.34
CA SER A 119 -1.21 -2.70 -1.14
C SER A 119 -1.62 -4.06 -1.71
N ALA A 120 -1.15 -4.46 -2.90
CA ALA A 120 -1.46 -5.76 -3.48
C ALA A 120 -1.09 -6.94 -2.56
N PHE A 121 0.11 -6.92 -1.98
CA PHE A 121 0.53 -7.95 -1.04
C PHE A 121 -0.30 -7.93 0.25
N THR A 122 -0.50 -6.74 0.81
CA THR A 122 -1.14 -6.57 2.11
C THR A 122 -2.64 -6.83 2.07
N ASP A 123 -3.33 -6.32 1.03
CA ASP A 123 -4.77 -6.49 0.77
C ASP A 123 -5.13 -7.95 0.56
N THR A 124 -4.33 -8.62 -0.24
CA THR A 124 -4.47 -10.05 -0.47
C THR A 124 -4.34 -10.85 0.83
N LEU A 125 -3.45 -10.42 1.73
CA LEU A 125 -3.10 -11.15 2.93
C LEU A 125 -4.15 -10.98 4.04
N TYR A 126 -4.61 -9.77 4.36
CA TYR A 126 -5.66 -9.63 5.39
C TYR A 126 -7.01 -10.19 4.93
N ASN A 127 -7.27 -10.30 3.61
CA ASN A 127 -8.46 -10.97 3.09
C ASN A 127 -8.36 -12.51 3.11
N THR A 128 -7.14 -13.07 3.15
CA THR A 128 -6.91 -14.52 3.16
C THR A 128 -6.56 -15.08 4.55
N LEU A 129 -6.07 -14.25 5.47
CA LEU A 129 -5.86 -14.62 6.87
C LEU A 129 -7.12 -15.09 7.62
N PRO A 130 -8.33 -14.54 7.44
CA PRO A 130 -9.52 -15.02 8.14
C PRO A 130 -10.05 -16.36 7.59
N VAL A 131 -9.52 -16.85 6.47
CA VAL A 131 -9.94 -18.14 5.85
C VAL A 131 -8.89 -19.23 5.96
N LEU A 132 -7.67 -18.91 6.41
CA LEU A 132 -6.60 -19.86 6.73
C LEU A 132 -6.66 -20.25 8.20
#